data_AF-D6BG13-F1
#
_entry.id   AF-D6BG13-F1
#
_cell.length_a   1.000
_cell.length_b   1.000
_cell.length_c   1.000
_cell.angle_alpha   90.00
_cell.angle_beta   90.00
_cell.angle_gamma   90.00
#
_symmetry.space_group_name_H-M   'P 1'
#
loop_
_entity.id
_entity.type
_entity.pdbx_description
1 polymer ?
#
loop_
_entity_poly.entity_id
_entity_poly.type
_entity_poly.pdbx_seq_one_letter_code
_entity_poly.pdbx_strand_id
1 'polypeptide(L)'
;MGYRYDCSKCKIRCDGKSLGVYNFKNDVEYSEHFENEIINKLCKRNCYAKKTEKDGYPDIEVYISKNGALKCYIEVKAQRRTFMSVEKILPNSDLIPSETMALNLSDLLRYFDIAKRETVPIYILWVLSNRPCAVDNDKVKYFYQKIDILERIYNKYRNTRTFRRKSGVGDVVNGEHKGVVVNYHFSLSELKEIKI
;
A
#
# COMPACT_ATOMS: atom_id res chain seq x y z
N MET A 1 17.95 1.80 9.96
CA MET A 1 17.23 1.93 11.24
C MET A 1 16.16 0.87 11.26
N GLY A 2 16.26 -0.12 12.15
CA GLY A 2 15.26 -1.17 12.28
C GLY A 2 14.07 -0.64 13.06
N TYR A 3 12.89 -0.63 12.44
CA TYR A 3 11.67 -0.14 13.07
C TYR A 3 11.11 -1.17 14.06
N ARG A 4 11.80 -1.42 15.16
CA ARG A 4 11.33 -2.38 16.17
C ARG A 4 10.16 -1.78 16.95
N TYR A 5 8.95 -1.89 16.40
CA TYR A 5 7.74 -1.34 16.99
C TYR A 5 7.24 -2.23 18.12
N ASP A 6 7.25 -1.68 19.32
CA ASP A 6 6.85 -2.36 20.55
C ASP A 6 5.33 -2.38 20.71
N CYS A 7 4.72 -3.51 20.37
CA CYS A 7 3.28 -3.74 20.51
C CYS A 7 2.78 -3.66 21.96
N SER A 8 3.67 -3.71 22.98
CA SER A 8 3.29 -3.56 24.39
C SER A 8 2.86 -2.14 24.76
N LYS A 9 3.18 -1.14 23.92
CA LYS A 9 2.84 0.27 24.13
C LYS A 9 1.41 0.64 23.73
N CYS A 10 0.67 -0.25 23.07
CA CYS A 10 -0.70 0.01 22.64
C CYS A 10 -1.70 -0.28 23.78
N LYS A 11 -2.54 0.71 24.14
CA LYS A 11 -3.62 0.56 25.15
C LYS A 11 -4.59 -0.58 24.80
N ILE A 12 -4.96 -0.65 23.52
CA ILE A 12 -5.56 -1.83 22.92
C ILE A 12 -4.38 -2.59 22.35
N ARG A 13 -3.94 -3.65 23.04
CA ARG A 13 -2.99 -4.61 22.44
C ARG A 13 -3.51 -4.94 21.07
N CYS A 14 -2.64 -5.11 20.10
CA CYS A 14 -3.09 -5.42 18.76
C CYS A 14 -3.68 -6.85 18.76
N ASP A 15 -4.93 -7.00 19.20
CA ASP A 15 -5.47 -8.19 19.86
C ASP A 15 -6.21 -9.12 18.90
N GLY A 16 -5.82 -9.10 17.62
CA GLY A 16 -6.27 -10.07 16.63
C GLY A 16 -7.76 -10.01 16.28
N LYS A 17 -8.54 -9.04 16.80
CA LYS A 17 -9.96 -8.91 16.46
C LYS A 17 -10.15 -8.25 15.10
N SER A 18 -10.48 -9.05 14.10
CA SER A 18 -10.95 -8.55 12.80
C SER A 18 -12.35 -7.94 12.94
N LEU A 19 -12.55 -6.73 12.43
CA LEU A 19 -13.83 -5.99 12.50
C LEU A 19 -15.03 -6.68 11.84
N GLY A 20 -14.84 -7.77 11.07
CA GLY A 20 -15.92 -8.57 10.48
C GLY A 20 -16.70 -7.90 9.34
N VAL A 21 -16.71 -6.56 9.30
CA VAL A 21 -17.40 -5.74 8.30
C VAL A 21 -16.38 -4.89 7.53
N TYR A 22 -16.35 -5.06 6.21
CA TYR A 22 -15.59 -4.25 5.27
C TYR A 22 -16.54 -3.27 4.61
N ASN A 23 -16.37 -1.97 4.84
CA ASN A 23 -17.18 -0.94 4.21
C ASN A 23 -16.44 -0.42 2.98
N PHE A 24 -16.73 -1.02 1.84
CA PHE A 24 -16.10 -0.71 0.55
C PHE A 24 -16.16 0.79 0.21
N LYS A 25 -17.29 1.45 0.47
CA LYS A 25 -17.48 2.88 0.17
C LYS A 25 -16.52 3.76 0.97
N ASN A 26 -16.38 3.50 2.26
CA ASN A 26 -15.48 4.25 3.13
C ASN A 26 -14.01 4.03 2.76
N ASP A 27 -13.65 2.84 2.26
CA ASP A 27 -12.28 2.54 1.85
C ASP A 27 -11.91 3.25 0.53
N VAL A 28 -12.86 3.36 -0.42
CA VAL A 28 -12.69 4.11 -1.68
C VAL A 28 -12.53 5.60 -1.40
N GLU A 29 -13.46 6.22 -0.67
CA GLU A 29 -13.38 7.65 -0.32
C GLU A 29 -12.06 7.99 0.41
N TYR A 30 -11.59 7.06 1.23
CA TYR A 30 -10.33 7.21 1.94
C TYR A 30 -9.10 7.13 1.03
N SER A 31 -9.10 6.25 0.03
CA SER A 31 -8.04 6.20 -0.98
C SER A 31 -8.00 7.50 -1.79
N GLU A 32 -9.15 7.92 -2.30
CA GLU A 32 -9.27 9.11 -3.14
C GLU A 32 -8.84 10.39 -2.41
N HIS A 33 -9.17 10.49 -1.11
CA HIS A 33 -8.71 11.59 -0.27
C HIS A 33 -7.18 11.72 -0.29
N PHE A 34 -6.46 10.61 -0.09
CA PHE A 34 -4.99 10.64 -0.04
C PHE A 34 -4.35 10.83 -1.42
N GLU A 35 -4.92 10.25 -2.47
CA GLU A 35 -4.47 10.50 -3.84
C GLU A 35 -4.49 12.01 -4.15
N ASN A 36 -5.61 12.66 -3.87
CA ASN A 36 -5.78 14.10 -4.09
C ASN A 36 -4.85 14.93 -3.17
N GLU A 37 -4.67 14.53 -1.91
CA GLU A 37 -3.74 15.19 -1.01
C GLU A 37 -2.28 15.13 -1.52
N ILE A 38 -1.84 13.95 -1.99
CA ILE A 38 -0.50 13.73 -2.53
C ILE A 38 -0.30 14.57 -3.80
N ILE A 39 -1.27 14.57 -4.72
CA ILE A 39 -1.24 15.43 -5.91
C ILE A 39 -1.03 16.90 -5.51
N ASN A 40 -1.85 17.40 -4.59
CA ASN A 40 -1.77 18.79 -4.13
C ASN A 40 -0.40 19.12 -3.51
N LYS A 41 0.15 18.22 -2.68
CA LYS A 41 1.47 18.41 -2.07
C LYS A 41 2.60 18.41 -3.11
N LEU A 42 2.53 17.54 -4.12
CA LEU A 42 3.50 17.52 -5.22
C LEU A 42 3.44 18.80 -6.05
N CYS A 43 2.23 19.27 -6.39
CA CYS A 43 2.03 20.52 -7.12
C CYS A 43 2.59 21.74 -6.35
N LYS A 44 2.42 21.78 -5.02
CA LYS A 44 3.03 22.83 -4.17
C LYS A 44 4.56 22.80 -4.15
N ARG A 45 5.19 21.69 -4.53
CA ARG A 45 6.65 21.52 -4.61
C ARG A 45 7.20 21.71 -6.04
N ASN A 46 6.50 22.48 -6.87
CA ASN A 46 6.86 22.79 -8.27
C ASN A 46 6.90 21.58 -9.22
N CYS A 47 6.27 20.45 -8.87
CA CYS A 47 5.96 19.41 -9.84
C CYS A 47 4.60 19.70 -10.49
N TYR A 48 4.26 18.96 -11.54
CA TYR A 48 2.86 18.83 -11.97
C TYR A 48 2.42 17.39 -11.75
N ALA A 49 1.33 17.17 -11.03
CA ALA A 49 0.80 15.83 -10.76
C ALA A 49 -0.69 15.78 -11.10
N LYS A 50 -1.14 14.65 -11.62
CA LYS A 50 -2.56 14.37 -11.90
C LYS A 50 -2.85 12.87 -11.74
N LYS A 51 -4.12 12.50 -11.62
CA LYS A 51 -4.52 11.09 -11.70
C LYS A 51 -4.16 10.53 -13.08
N THR A 52 -3.74 9.27 -13.16
CA THR A 52 -3.56 8.60 -14.45
C THR A 52 -4.92 8.38 -15.13
N GLU A 53 -4.93 8.43 -16.45
CA GLU A 53 -6.07 8.06 -17.28
C GLU A 53 -5.86 6.68 -17.94
N LYS A 54 -4.70 6.06 -17.73
CA LYS A 54 -4.33 4.78 -18.32
C LYS A 54 -4.88 3.62 -17.49
N ASP A 55 -5.69 2.76 -18.11
CA ASP A 55 -6.22 1.58 -17.42
C ASP A 55 -5.10 0.64 -16.96
N GLY A 56 -5.23 0.16 -15.72
CA GLY A 56 -4.24 -0.70 -15.06
C GLY A 56 -2.90 -0.04 -14.69
N TYR A 57 -2.71 1.26 -14.93
CA TYR A 57 -1.53 1.99 -14.48
C TYR A 57 -1.70 2.50 -13.04
N PRO A 58 -0.59 2.88 -12.38
CA PRO A 58 -0.65 3.43 -11.03
C PRO A 58 -1.43 4.73 -10.93
N ASP A 59 -2.06 4.97 -9.77
CA ASP A 59 -3.03 6.05 -9.54
C ASP A 59 -2.62 7.46 -10.03
N ILE A 60 -1.34 7.85 -9.90
CA ILE A 60 -0.86 9.22 -10.13
C ILE A 60 0.28 9.27 -11.16
N GLU A 61 0.18 10.22 -12.08
CA GLU A 61 1.26 10.65 -12.98
C GLU A 61 1.93 11.91 -12.44
N VAL A 62 3.27 11.90 -12.36
CA VAL A 62 4.06 13.05 -11.91
C VAL A 62 4.99 13.50 -13.02
N TYR A 63 4.90 14.77 -13.37
CA TYR A 63 5.68 15.44 -14.41
C TYR A 63 6.62 16.48 -13.79
N ILE A 64 7.71 16.79 -14.51
CA ILE A 64 8.64 17.86 -14.12
C ILE A 64 7.91 19.21 -14.05
N SER A 65 7.01 19.47 -14.98
CA SER A 65 6.15 20.66 -15.06
C SER A 65 4.91 20.31 -15.89
N LYS A 66 3.94 21.23 -16.03
CA LYS A 66 2.68 20.98 -16.76
C LYS A 66 2.87 20.49 -18.20
N ASN A 67 3.94 20.94 -18.87
CA ASN A 67 4.31 20.54 -20.23
C ASN A 67 5.64 19.77 -20.24
N GLY A 68 6.13 19.34 -19.08
CA GLY A 68 7.40 18.65 -18.93
C GLY A 68 7.28 17.15 -19.18
N ALA A 69 8.42 16.47 -19.22
CA ALA A 69 8.45 15.02 -19.32
C ALA A 69 7.82 14.36 -18.08
N LEU A 70 7.19 13.20 -18.30
CA LEU A 70 6.71 12.33 -17.23
C LEU A 70 7.91 11.82 -16.43
N LYS A 71 7.89 12.09 -15.13
CA LYS A 71 8.98 11.79 -14.20
C LYS A 71 8.80 10.44 -13.53
N CYS A 72 7.59 10.13 -13.07
CA CYS A 72 7.27 8.84 -12.46
C CYS A 72 5.77 8.58 -12.37
N TYR A 73 5.42 7.33 -12.13
CA TYR A 73 4.10 6.90 -11.68
C TYR A 73 4.12 6.63 -10.17
N ILE A 74 3.01 6.91 -9.47
CA ILE A 74 2.84 6.62 -8.05
C ILE A 74 1.52 5.89 -7.84
N GLU A 75 1.59 4.70 -7.25
CA GLU A 75 0.44 3.99 -6.69
C GLU A 75 0.27 4.39 -5.23
N VAL A 76 -0.94 4.75 -4.81
CA VAL A 76 -1.25 5.09 -3.43
C VAL A 76 -1.92 3.90 -2.74
N LYS A 77 -1.44 3.55 -1.55
CA LYS A 77 -2.05 2.51 -0.70
C LYS A 77 -2.24 3.00 0.72
N ALA A 78 -3.46 3.43 1.02
CA ALA A 78 -3.83 3.88 2.35
C ALA A 78 -4.13 2.67 3.26
N GLN A 79 -3.33 2.49 4.32
CA GLN A 79 -3.46 1.35 5.23
C GLN A 79 -3.57 1.81 6.68
N ARG A 80 -4.74 1.55 7.27
CA ARG A 80 -5.05 1.94 8.66
C ARG A 80 -4.77 0.85 9.68
N ARG A 81 -4.80 -0.43 9.28
CA ARG A 81 -4.88 -1.57 10.21
C ARG A 81 -3.61 -2.39 10.23
N THR A 82 -3.24 -2.87 11.41
CA THR A 82 -2.12 -3.80 11.64
C THR A 82 -2.54 -5.24 11.33
N PHE A 83 -1.67 -6.04 10.72
CA PHE A 83 -1.96 -7.42 10.34
C PHE A 83 -1.62 -8.38 11.49
N MET A 84 -2.49 -8.44 12.51
CA MET A 84 -2.16 -9.10 13.77
C MET A 84 -1.95 -10.60 13.74
N SER A 85 -2.58 -11.28 12.80
CA SER A 85 -2.45 -12.71 12.65
C SER A 85 -1.37 -13.10 11.64
N VAL A 86 -0.52 -12.17 11.19
CA VAL A 86 0.45 -12.42 10.10
C VAL A 86 1.41 -13.56 10.44
N GLU A 87 1.94 -13.61 11.66
CA GLU A 87 2.85 -14.69 12.09
C GLU A 87 2.15 -16.05 12.14
N LYS A 88 0.85 -16.08 12.44
CA LYS A 88 0.05 -17.31 12.44
C LYS A 88 -0.32 -17.75 11.02
N ILE A 89 -0.69 -16.81 10.17
CA ILE A 89 -1.23 -17.06 8.83
C ILE A 89 -0.10 -17.29 7.81
N LEU A 90 1.01 -16.58 7.98
CA LEU A 90 2.19 -16.62 7.13
C LEU A 90 3.44 -16.91 8.01
N PRO A 91 3.54 -18.10 8.62
CA PRO A 91 4.57 -18.39 9.62
C PRO A 91 6.01 -18.35 9.09
N ASN A 92 6.19 -18.54 7.77
CA ASN A 92 7.51 -18.56 7.12
C ASN A 92 7.82 -17.27 6.35
N SER A 93 7.15 -16.16 6.70
CA SER A 93 7.23 -14.91 5.95
C SER A 93 8.28 -13.91 6.44
N ASP A 94 8.81 -14.12 7.64
CA ASP A 94 9.62 -13.15 8.40
C ASP A 94 8.90 -11.80 8.65
N LEU A 95 7.56 -11.79 8.59
CA LEU A 95 6.77 -10.59 8.81
C LEU A 95 6.30 -10.49 10.25
N ILE A 96 6.41 -9.29 10.81
CA ILE A 96 5.86 -8.97 12.13
C ILE A 96 4.63 -8.09 12.00
N PRO A 97 3.63 -8.22 12.89
CA PRO A 97 2.36 -7.53 12.74
C PRO A 97 2.46 -6.02 12.54
N SER A 98 3.21 -5.33 13.40
CA SER A 98 3.35 -3.86 13.43
C SER A 98 3.99 -3.29 12.17
N GLU A 99 4.83 -4.05 11.50
CA GLU A 99 5.52 -3.65 10.27
C GLU A 99 4.82 -4.11 9.00
N THR A 100 3.85 -5.01 9.10
CA THR A 100 3.30 -5.63 7.90
C THR A 100 2.47 -4.64 7.09
N MET A 101 2.76 -4.58 5.81
CA MET A 101 2.05 -3.83 4.78
C MET A 101 1.53 -4.82 3.74
N ALA A 102 0.48 -4.44 3.02
CA ALA A 102 -0.09 -5.29 1.97
C ALA A 102 -0.32 -4.51 0.67
N LEU A 103 -0.31 -5.25 -0.44
CA LEU A 103 -0.70 -4.79 -1.76
C LEU A 103 -1.42 -5.92 -2.49
N ASN A 104 -2.41 -5.59 -3.30
CA ASN A 104 -3.09 -6.55 -4.17
C ASN A 104 -2.06 -7.26 -5.07
N LEU A 105 -2.07 -8.59 -5.08
CA LEU A 105 -1.06 -9.35 -5.83
C LEU A 105 -1.18 -9.11 -7.35
N SER A 106 -2.40 -9.01 -7.86
CA SER A 106 -2.64 -8.72 -9.29
C SER A 106 -2.05 -7.38 -9.71
N ASP A 107 -2.24 -6.34 -8.90
CA ASP A 107 -1.72 -5.01 -9.18
C ASP A 107 -0.19 -5.01 -9.14
N LEU A 108 0.39 -5.65 -8.12
CA LEU A 108 1.85 -5.80 -8.00
C LEU A 108 2.48 -6.45 -9.24
N LEU A 109 1.93 -7.59 -9.69
CA LEU A 109 2.43 -8.29 -10.86
C LEU A 109 2.26 -7.46 -12.14
N ARG A 110 1.11 -6.79 -12.29
CA ARG A 110 0.89 -5.87 -13.41
C ARG A 110 1.91 -4.74 -13.43
N TYR A 111 2.23 -4.16 -12.27
CA TYR A 111 3.25 -3.11 -12.18
C TYR A 111 4.66 -3.60 -12.48
N PHE A 112 5.01 -4.85 -12.15
CA PHE A 112 6.27 -5.46 -12.63
C PHE A 112 6.32 -5.51 -14.16
N ASP A 113 5.23 -5.91 -14.80
CA ASP A 113 5.19 -6.02 -16.25
C ASP A 113 5.17 -4.66 -16.96
N ILE A 114 4.55 -3.64 -16.36
CA ILE A 114 4.62 -2.26 -16.88
C ILE A 114 6.05 -1.73 -16.73
N ALA A 115 6.70 -1.94 -15.58
CA ALA A 115 8.06 -1.46 -15.33
C ALA A 115 9.12 -2.08 -16.26
N LYS A 116 8.85 -3.26 -16.83
CA LYS A 116 9.72 -3.90 -17.85
C LYS A 116 9.55 -3.28 -19.24
N ARG A 117 8.39 -2.69 -19.52
CA ARG A 117 8.03 -2.09 -20.82
C ARG A 117 8.32 -0.60 -20.87
N GLU A 118 8.11 0.08 -19.75
CA GLU A 118 8.24 1.53 -19.61
C GLU A 118 9.61 1.90 -19.04
N THR A 119 10.17 3.01 -19.50
CA THR A 119 11.41 3.57 -18.92
C THR A 119 11.12 4.47 -17.71
N VAL A 120 9.86 4.80 -17.49
CA VAL A 120 9.40 5.69 -16.42
C VAL A 120 9.28 4.89 -15.11
N PRO A 121 9.92 5.35 -14.02
CA PRO A 121 9.89 4.62 -12.76
C PRO A 121 8.50 4.61 -12.12
N ILE A 122 8.13 3.47 -11.54
CA ILE A 122 6.92 3.29 -10.74
C ILE A 122 7.29 3.20 -9.26
N TYR A 123 6.56 3.92 -8.43
CA TYR A 123 6.66 3.87 -6.98
C TYR A 123 5.35 3.40 -6.37
N ILE A 124 5.43 2.57 -5.34
CA ILE A 124 4.28 2.31 -4.46
C ILE A 124 4.47 3.16 -3.21
N LEU A 125 3.48 3.97 -2.88
CA LEU A 125 3.44 4.87 -1.74
C LEU A 125 2.35 4.42 -0.77
N TRP A 126 2.77 3.90 0.37
CA TRP A 126 1.89 3.58 1.47
C TRP A 126 1.66 4.80 2.37
N VAL A 127 0.38 5.04 2.65
CA VAL A 127 -0.07 6.02 3.62
C VAL A 127 -0.47 5.26 4.88
N LEU A 128 0.30 5.43 5.94
CA LEU A 128 0.11 4.75 7.22
C LEU A 128 -0.53 5.69 8.23
N SER A 129 -1.69 5.33 8.75
CA SER A 129 -2.37 6.07 9.82
C SER A 129 -3.08 5.11 10.77
N ASN A 130 -3.54 5.59 11.92
CA ASN A 130 -4.33 4.80 12.88
C ASN A 130 -3.68 3.47 13.29
N ARG A 131 -2.34 3.44 13.33
CA ARG A 131 -1.55 2.30 13.81
C ARG A 131 -0.75 2.75 15.04
N PRO A 132 -1.32 2.74 16.26
CA PRO A 132 -0.68 3.29 17.46
C PRO A 132 0.72 2.74 17.76
N CYS A 133 1.04 1.54 17.30
CA CYS A 133 2.38 0.96 17.43
C CYS A 133 3.44 1.58 16.50
N ALA A 134 3.04 2.22 15.40
CA ALA A 134 3.93 2.77 14.36
C ALA A 134 3.73 4.27 14.08
N VAL A 135 2.52 4.78 14.32
CA VAL A 135 2.06 6.15 14.06
C VAL A 135 1.15 6.58 15.21
N ASP A 136 1.44 7.72 15.83
CA ASP A 136 0.57 8.28 16.86
C ASP A 136 -0.86 8.48 16.33
N ASN A 137 -1.85 8.48 17.23
CA ASN A 137 -3.21 8.83 16.88
C ASN A 137 -3.24 10.20 16.19
N ASP A 138 -4.07 10.33 15.14
CA ASP A 138 -4.23 11.54 14.32
C ASP A 138 -3.02 11.96 13.45
N LYS A 139 -1.96 11.15 13.43
CA LYS A 139 -0.83 11.35 12.51
C LYS A 139 -0.89 10.40 11.31
N VAL A 140 -0.19 10.83 10.27
CA VAL A 140 0.02 10.06 9.04
C VAL A 140 1.53 9.99 8.78
N LYS A 141 2.02 8.81 8.41
CA LYS A 141 3.37 8.61 7.87
C LYS A 141 3.29 8.07 6.45
N TYR A 142 4.28 8.42 5.65
CA TYR A 142 4.38 7.99 4.26
C TYR A 142 5.60 7.11 4.10
N PHE A 143 5.40 5.95 3.49
CA PHE A 143 6.46 5.00 3.17
C PHE A 143 6.40 4.65 1.70
N TYR A 144 7.53 4.57 1.02
CA TYR A 144 7.55 4.28 -0.40
C TYR A 144 8.64 3.28 -0.76
N GLN A 145 8.45 2.63 -1.90
CA GLN A 145 9.49 1.84 -2.52
C GLN A 145 9.32 1.83 -4.05
N LYS A 146 10.44 1.72 -4.75
CA LYS A 146 10.44 1.51 -6.20
C LYS A 146 9.98 0.10 -6.54
N ILE A 147 9.28 -0.03 -7.66
CA ILE A 147 8.69 -1.31 -8.09
C ILE A 147 9.74 -2.40 -8.35
N ASP A 148 10.93 -2.05 -8.84
CA ASP A 148 12.05 -2.97 -9.08
C ASP A 148 12.59 -3.60 -7.79
N ILE A 149 12.66 -2.80 -6.72
CA ILE A 149 13.05 -3.28 -5.39
C ILE A 149 11.96 -4.19 -4.82
N LEU A 150 10.68 -3.86 -5.02
CA LEU A 150 9.57 -4.73 -4.61
C LEU A 150 9.57 -6.05 -5.39
N GLU A 151 9.94 -6.05 -6.67
CA GLU A 151 10.09 -7.27 -7.48
C GLU A 151 11.21 -8.17 -6.94
N ARG A 152 12.32 -7.59 -6.51
CA ARG A 152 13.41 -8.35 -5.85
C ARG A 152 12.96 -9.00 -4.55
N ILE A 153 12.21 -8.28 -3.71
CA ILE A 153 11.66 -8.82 -2.47
C ILE A 153 10.66 -9.94 -2.79
N TYR A 154 9.76 -9.71 -3.75
CA TYR A 154 8.81 -10.71 -4.23
C TYR A 154 9.52 -11.99 -4.70
N ASN A 155 10.59 -11.86 -5.47
CA ASN A 155 11.36 -13.00 -5.98
C ASN A 155 12.14 -13.74 -4.88
N LYS A 156 12.58 -13.03 -3.83
CA LYS A 156 13.24 -13.63 -2.67
C LYS A 156 12.28 -14.49 -1.85
N TYR A 157 11.13 -13.94 -1.49
CA TYR A 157 10.19 -14.60 -0.58
C TYR A 157 9.16 -15.46 -1.30
N ARG A 158 8.93 -15.24 -2.60
CA ARG A 158 7.94 -15.95 -3.42
C ARG A 158 6.59 -15.98 -2.69
N ASN A 159 5.93 -17.13 -2.70
CA ASN A 159 4.58 -17.28 -2.16
C ASN A 159 4.50 -17.29 -0.62
N THR A 160 5.62 -17.25 0.11
CA THR A 160 5.61 -17.26 1.59
C THR A 160 4.93 -16.03 2.19
N ARG A 161 4.79 -14.95 1.41
CA ARG A 161 4.15 -13.69 1.80
C ARG A 161 2.80 -13.44 1.11
N THR A 162 2.27 -14.43 0.41
CA THR A 162 0.97 -14.35 -0.26
C THR A 162 -0.11 -14.87 0.65
N PHE A 163 -1.16 -14.07 0.88
CA PHE A 163 -2.35 -14.51 1.60
C PHE A 163 -3.59 -14.32 0.74
N ARG A 164 -4.42 -15.37 0.68
CA ARG A 164 -5.76 -15.33 0.10
C ARG A 164 -6.79 -15.34 1.21
N ARG A 165 -7.57 -14.28 1.35
CA ARG A 165 -8.72 -14.26 2.26
C ARG A 165 -9.91 -15.00 1.64
N LYS A 166 -10.82 -15.48 2.47
CA LYS A 166 -12.13 -15.95 2.01
C LYS A 166 -12.90 -14.76 1.42
N SER A 167 -13.65 -15.01 0.34
CA SER A 167 -14.60 -14.04 -0.20
C SER A 167 -15.69 -13.77 0.84
N GLY A 168 -16.00 -12.50 1.07
CA GLY A 168 -17.13 -12.05 1.87
C GLY A 168 -18.29 -11.57 1.00
N VAL A 169 -19.44 -11.34 1.62
CA VAL A 169 -20.65 -10.84 0.92
C VAL A 169 -20.38 -9.49 0.22
N GLY A 170 -19.58 -8.62 0.83
CA GLY A 170 -19.20 -7.33 0.25
C GLY A 170 -18.25 -7.38 -0.94
N ASP A 171 -17.74 -8.57 -1.31
CA ASP A 171 -16.91 -8.74 -2.51
C ASP A 171 -17.73 -8.92 -3.78
N VAL A 172 -19.05 -9.10 -3.64
CA VAL A 172 -19.97 -9.26 -4.76
C VAL A 172 -20.82 -8.00 -4.89
N VAL A 173 -20.65 -7.29 -6.01
CA VAL A 173 -21.45 -6.11 -6.34
C VAL A 173 -22.19 -6.41 -7.63
N ASN A 174 -23.52 -6.36 -7.61
CA ASN A 174 -24.39 -6.69 -8.75
C ASN A 174 -24.14 -8.08 -9.35
N GLY A 175 -23.84 -9.09 -8.52
CA GLY A 175 -23.59 -10.46 -8.96
C GLY A 175 -22.17 -10.73 -9.49
N GLU A 176 -21.33 -9.70 -9.63
CA GLU A 176 -19.94 -9.83 -10.04
C GLU A 176 -19.00 -9.78 -8.83
N HIS A 177 -18.01 -10.66 -8.80
CA HIS A 177 -16.96 -10.63 -7.78
C HIS A 177 -15.96 -9.50 -8.09
N LYS A 178 -16.04 -8.42 -7.32
CA LYS A 178 -15.20 -7.22 -7.43
C LYS A 178 -14.13 -7.15 -6.34
N GLY A 179 -14.28 -7.92 -5.26
CA GLY A 179 -13.37 -7.86 -4.12
C GLY A 179 -12.01 -8.47 -4.41
N VAL A 180 -10.93 -7.74 -4.14
CA VAL A 180 -9.59 -8.33 -4.20
C VAL A 180 -9.37 -9.26 -3.01
N VAL A 181 -9.11 -10.53 -3.31
CA VAL A 181 -8.97 -11.59 -2.29
C VAL A 181 -7.53 -12.04 -2.08
N VAL A 182 -6.60 -11.70 -2.97
CA VAL A 182 -5.18 -12.12 -2.87
C VAL A 182 -4.28 -10.91 -2.69
N ASN A 183 -3.56 -10.89 -1.57
CA ASN A 183 -2.60 -9.85 -1.23
C ASN A 183 -1.19 -10.42 -1.08
N TYR A 184 -0.20 -9.65 -1.49
CA TYR A 184 1.19 -9.82 -1.16
C TYR A 184 1.58 -8.89 0.00
N HIS A 185 2.43 -9.37 0.90
CA HIS A 185 2.80 -8.64 2.11
C HIS A 185 4.28 -8.23 2.10
N PHE A 186 4.56 -7.07 2.69
CA PHE A 186 5.89 -6.48 2.85
C PHE A 186 6.10 -6.03 4.30
N SER A 187 7.35 -5.81 4.70
CA SER A 187 7.68 -5.16 5.99
C SER A 187 7.99 -3.67 5.76
N LEU A 188 7.59 -2.82 6.70
CA LEU A 188 8.00 -1.40 6.75
C LEU A 188 9.53 -1.23 6.72
N SER A 189 10.30 -2.19 7.23
CA SER A 189 11.77 -2.16 7.18
C SER A 189 12.34 -2.26 5.76
N GLU A 190 11.53 -2.73 4.80
CA GLU A 190 11.87 -2.85 3.39
C GLU A 190 11.52 -1.57 2.59
N LEU A 191 10.88 -0.60 3.25
CA LEU A 191 10.40 0.64 2.66
C LEU A 191 11.21 1.85 3.15
N LYS A 192 11.13 2.96 2.42
CA LYS A 192 11.73 4.24 2.79
C LYS A 192 10.66 5.18 3.33
N GLU A 193 10.86 5.73 4.51
CA GLU A 193 10.00 6.80 5.03
C GLU A 193 10.26 8.10 4.26
N ILE A 194 9.20 8.87 3.97
CA ILE A 194 9.27 10.16 3.30
C ILE A 194 8.38 11.20 3.97
N LYS A 195 8.83 12.45 3.97
CA LYS A 195 8.01 13.61 4.36
C LYS A 195 7.49 14.30 3.10
N ILE A 196 6.17 14.24 2.88
CA ILE A 196 5.47 14.85 1.75
C ILE A 196 4.72 16.10 2.22
#